data_AF-A0A2G4FGW9-F1
#
_entry.id   AF-A0A2G4FGW9-F1
#
_cell.length_a   1.000
_cell.length_b   1.000
_cell.length_c   1.000
_cell.angle_alpha   90.00
_cell.angle_beta   90.00
_cell.angle_gamma   90.00
#
_symmetry.space_group_name_H-M   'P 1'
#
loop_
_entity.id
_entity.type
_entity.pdbx_description
1 polymer ?
#
loop_
_entity_poly.entity_id
_entity_poly.type
_entity_poly.pdbx_seq_one_letter_code
_entity_poly.pdbx_strand_id
1 'polypeptide(L)' 'MKKRNLWVVAGGVIVLLVGVVWFFQGLGALKGSPMTGEIFWSYMGAIVFILGIAVLLRGLRGTKRTNSR' A
#
# COMPACT_ATOMS: atom_id res chain seq x y z
N MET A 1 19.24 -9.40 -5.37
CA MET A 1 17.93 -9.58 -4.72
C MET A 1 17.23 -10.78 -5.35
N LYS A 2 16.87 -11.83 -4.60
CA LYS A 2 16.13 -12.98 -5.18
C LYS A 2 14.82 -12.46 -5.79
N LYS A 3 14.50 -12.82 -7.04
CA LYS A 3 13.29 -12.36 -7.78
C LYS A 3 12.02 -12.37 -6.92
N ARG A 4 11.87 -13.35 -6.02
CA ARG A 4 10.76 -13.50 -5.08
C ARG A 4 10.50 -12.28 -4.18
N ASN A 5 11.54 -11.54 -3.78
CA ASN A 5 11.37 -10.40 -2.89
C ASN A 5 10.96 -9.13 -3.67
N LEU A 6 11.32 -9.06 -4.95
CA LEU A 6 10.98 -7.93 -5.82
C LEU A 6 9.46 -7.83 -6.04
N TRP A 7 8.79 -8.98 -6.21
CA TRP A 7 7.32 -9.04 -6.36
C TRP A 7 6.58 -8.57 -5.10
N VAL A 8 7.10 -8.90 -3.91
CA VAL A 8 6.49 -8.47 -2.64
C VAL A 8 6.61 -6.96 -2.48
N VAL A 9 7.77 -6.39 -2.83
CA VAL A 9 7.98 -4.93 -2.79
C VAL A 9 7.11 -4.23 -3.82
N ALA A 10 7.08 -4.71 -5.07
CA ALA A 10 6.25 -4.15 -6.13
C ALA A 10 4.76 -4.18 -5.78
N GLY A 11 4.26 -5.32 -5.28
CA GLY A 11 2.89 -5.45 -4.80
C GLY A 11 2.58 -4.51 -3.64
N GLY A 12 3.50 -4.39 -2.67
CA GLY A 12 3.35 -3.47 -1.54
C GLY A 12 3.27 -2.00 -1.97
N VAL A 13 4.08 -1.57 -2.94
CA VAL A 13 4.04 -0.21 -3.50
C VAL A 13 2.71 0.05 -4.20
N ILE A 14 2.21 -0.88 -5.01
CA ILE A 14 0.92 -0.72 -5.70
C ILE A 14 -0.21 -0.56 -4.69
N VAL A 15 -0.28 -1.44 -3.69
CA VAL A 15 -1.32 -1.39 -2.65
C VAL A 15 -1.28 -0.06 -1.91
N LEU A 16 -0.08 0.44 -1.60
CA LEU A 16 0.10 1.72 -0.89
C LEU A 16 -0.38 2.90 -1.74
N LEU A 17 -0.06 2.93 -3.04
CA LEU A 17 -0.53 3.96 -3.97
C LEU A 17 -2.07 3.92 -4.14
N VAL A 18 -2.65 2.73 -4.27
CA VAL A 18 -4.11 2.57 -4.35
C VAL A 18 -4.79 3.08 -3.09
N GLY A 19 -4.25 2.77 -1.91
CA GLY A 19 -4.77 3.28 -0.63
C GLY A 19 -4.76 4.81 -0.56
N VAL A 20 -3.67 5.45 -1.02
CA VAL A 20 -3.58 6.91 -1.10
C VAL A 20 -4.64 7.48 -2.05
N VAL A 21 -4.80 6.91 -3.25
CA VAL A 21 -5.78 7.38 -4.23
C VAL A 21 -7.20 7.27 -3.68
N TRP A 22 -7.57 6.14 -3.06
CA TRP A 22 -8.89 5.97 -2.45
C TRP A 22 -9.12 6.90 -1.26
N PHE A 23 -8.09 7.15 -0.45
CA PHE A 23 -8.17 8.12 0.64
C PHE A 23 -8.49 9.53 0.12
N PHE A 24 -7.76 10.01 -0.89
CA PHE A 24 -8.01 11.31 -1.49
C PHE A 24 -9.31 11.36 -2.31
N GLN A 25 -9.77 10.24 -2.88
CA GLN A 25 -11.09 10.16 -3.51
C GLN A 25 -12.23 10.30 -2.48
N GLY A 26 -12.14 9.61 -1.34
CA GLY A 26 -13.14 9.75 -0.28
C GLY A 26 -13.20 11.15 0.32
N LEU A 27 -12.07 11.87 0.37
CA LEU A 27 -12.03 13.28 0.78
C LEU A 27 -12.59 14.26 -0.26
N GLY A 28 -12.97 13.79 -1.46
CA GLY A 28 -13.54 14.65 -2.50
C GLY A 28 -12.49 15.44 -3.30
N ALA A 29 -11.20 15.20 -3.07
CA ALA A 29 -10.11 15.92 -3.76
C ALA A 29 -9.95 15.48 -5.22
N LEU A 30 -10.27 14.21 -5.52
CA LEU A 30 -10.19 13.64 -6.86
C LEU A 30 -11.59 13.50 -7.46
N LYS A 31 -11.99 14.44 -8.31
CA LYS A 31 -13.30 14.48 -8.99
C LYS A 31 -13.27 13.71 -10.31
N GLY A 32 -14.38 13.02 -10.63
CA GLY A 32 -14.53 12.25 -11.87
C GLY A 32 -14.94 10.78 -11.67
N SER A 33 -15.21 10.34 -10.43
CA SER A 33 -15.68 8.99 -10.10
C SER A 33 -16.94 9.05 -9.22
N PRO A 34 -17.86 8.06 -9.30
CA PRO A 34 -18.95 7.89 -8.35
C PRO A 34 -18.49 7.75 -6.89
N MET A 35 -17.21 7.46 -6.66
CA MET A 35 -16.59 7.26 -5.34
C MET A 35 -16.14 8.58 -4.67
N THR A 36 -16.16 9.69 -5.39
CA THR A 36 -15.63 10.97 -4.91
C THR A 36 -16.56 11.62 -3.88
N GLY A 37 -16.02 11.91 -2.68
CA GLY A 37 -16.75 12.64 -1.63
C GLY A 37 -17.52 11.76 -0.65
N GLU A 38 -17.42 10.44 -0.79
CA GLU A 38 -18.00 9.45 0.13
C GLU A 38 -16.97 9.02 1.18
N ILE A 39 -17.26 9.29 2.46
CA ILE A 39 -16.31 9.05 3.56
C ILE A 39 -15.93 7.57 3.73
N PHE A 40 -16.76 6.67 3.22
CA PHE A 40 -16.49 5.25 3.11
C PHE A 40 -15.15 4.96 2.40
N TRP A 41 -14.88 5.64 1.28
CA TRP A 41 -13.64 5.44 0.53
C TRP A 41 -12.41 5.99 1.27
N SER A 42 -12.58 7.03 2.11
CA SER A 42 -11.52 7.50 3.00
C SER A 42 -11.11 6.44 4.01
N TYR A 43 -12.09 5.79 4.67
CA TYR A 43 -11.78 4.71 5.62
C TYR A 43 -11.12 3.52 4.93
N MET A 44 -11.64 3.10 3.77
CA MET A 44 -11.05 2.00 3.00
C MET A 44 -9.62 2.34 2.53
N GLY A 45 -9.40 3.55 2.02
CA GLY A 45 -8.07 4.02 1.61
C GLY A 45 -7.06 4.01 2.75
N ALA A 46 -7.46 4.46 3.95
CA ALA A 46 -6.61 4.43 5.14
C ALA A 46 -6.23 3.00 5.56
N ILE A 47 -7.19 2.06 5.54
CA ILE A 47 -6.94 0.65 5.85
C ILE A 47 -5.96 0.05 4.83
N VAL A 48 -6.19 0.26 3.53
CA VAL A 48 -5.36 -0.25 2.45
C VAL A 48 -3.94 0.32 2.52
N PHE A 49 -3.80 1.61 2.85
CA PHE A 49 -2.51 2.26 3.05
C PHE A 49 -1.70 1.60 4.18
N ILE A 50 -2.33 1.35 5.34
CA ILE A 50 -1.70 0.67 6.48
C ILE A 50 -1.26 -0.75 6.10
N LEU A 51 -2.10 -1.49 5.36
CA LEU A 51 -1.76 -2.84 4.89
C LEU A 51 -0.57 -2.82 3.92
N GLY A 52 -0.52 -1.86 2.99
CA GLY A 52 0.60 -1.67 2.08
C GLY A 52 1.93 -1.46 2.82
N ILE A 53 1.92 -0.62 3.86
CA ILE A 53 3.09 -0.40 4.73
C ILE A 53 3.50 -1.72 5.41
N ALA A 54 2.56 -2.47 5.98
CA ALA A 54 2.86 -3.73 6.65
C ALA A 54 3.50 -4.77 5.71
N VAL A 55 3.03 -4.85 4.45
CA VAL A 55 3.60 -5.71 3.42
C VAL A 55 5.02 -5.27 3.05
N LEU A 56 5.24 -3.98 2.84
CA LEU A 56 6.57 -3.41 2.56
C LEU A 56 7.55 -3.71 3.70
N LEU A 57 7.16 -3.49 4.96
CA LEU A 57 7.98 -3.79 6.14
C LEU A 57 8.34 -5.28 6.23
N ARG A 58 7.42 -6.19 5.92
CA ARG A 58 7.70 -7.63 5.86
C ARG A 58 8.67 -7.99 4.73
N GLY A 59 8.47 -7.42 3.55
CA GLY A 59 9.38 -7.60 2.40
C GLY A 59 10.81 -7.12 2.70
N LEU A 60 10.94 -6.00 3.41
CA LEU A 60 12.23 -5.45 3.83
C LEU A 60 12.87 -6.27 4.97
N ARG A 61 12.09 -6.72 5.96
CA ARG A 61 12.58 -7.54 7.09
C ARG A 61 13.09 -8.92 6.67
N GLY A 62 12.59 -9.47 5.56
CA GLY A 62 13.13 -10.70 4.96
C GLY A 62 14.59 -10.63 4.49
N THR A 63 15.23 -9.46 4.59
CA THR A 63 16.62 -9.22 4.16
C THR A 63 17.64 -9.34 5.31
N LYS A 64 17.23 -9.55 6.58
CA LYS A 64 18.15 -9.78 7.72
C LYS A 64 18.24 -11.24 8.17
N ARG A 65 18.68 -12.13 7.27
CA ARG A 65 19.44 -13.34 7.64
C ARG A 65 20.67 -13.45 6.74
N THR A 66 21.55 -12.44 6.84
CA THR A 66 22.95 -12.66 6.48
C THR A 66 23.58 -13.40 7.64
N ASN A 67 23.84 -14.66 7.36
CA ASN A 67 24.65 -15.62 8.06
C ASN A 67 25.92 -14.95 8.61
N SER A 68 26.12 -14.98 9.93
CA SER A 68 27.45 -14.74 10.51
C SER A 68 27.88 -16.06 11.15
N ARG A 69 28.72 -16.75 10.35
CA ARG A 69 29.66 -17.85 10.61
C ARG A 69 29.47 -18.70 11.86
#